data_AF-A0A951M8X1-F1
#
_entry.id   AF-A0A951M8X1-F1
#
_cell.length_a   1.000
_cell.length_b   1.000
_cell.length_c   1.000
_cell.angle_alpha   90.00
_cell.angle_beta   90.00
_cell.angle_gamma   90.00
#
_symmetry.space_group_name_H-M   'P 1'
#
loop_
_entity.id
_entity.type
_entity.pdbx_description
1 polymer ?
#
loop_
_entity_poly.entity_id
_entity_poly.type
_entity_poly.pdbx_seq_one_letter_code
_entity_poly.pdbx_strand_id
1 'polypeptide(L)'
;MRKLLTLKPRLATLPDRIPTLQVPRANRTGRDADPRRALPLNSSAWQRLRASVLSAEPLCRDCTRRGLTVAATDVDHRDGNPANNDLVNLQPLCHECHSRKTAAEHGKRVAWGCDADGIPLDPAHPWRQAVDSEKSPATEAGQTDRFPSL
;
A
#
# COMPACT_ATOMS: atom_id res chain seq x y z
N MET A 1 -28.75 61.14 33.97
CA MET A 1 -28.40 60.32 32.79
C MET A 1 -27.16 59.49 33.12
N ARG A 2 -27.29 58.16 33.28
CA ARG A 2 -26.16 57.26 33.60
C ARG A 2 -25.58 56.73 32.29
N LYS A 3 -24.31 56.99 32.02
CA LYS A 3 -23.60 56.45 30.84
C LYS A 3 -23.28 54.97 31.08
N LEU A 4 -23.60 54.11 30.11
CA LEU A 4 -23.19 52.69 30.12
C LEU A 4 -21.66 52.62 29.89
N LEU A 5 -20.94 51.96 30.79
CA LEU A 5 -19.52 51.67 30.64
C LEU A 5 -19.37 50.41 29.77
N THR A 6 -18.86 50.55 28.54
CA THR A 6 -18.56 49.41 27.68
C THR A 6 -17.29 48.72 28.15
N LEU A 7 -17.36 47.40 28.42
CA LEU A 7 -16.19 46.57 28.76
C LEU A 7 -15.22 46.52 27.56
N LYS A 8 -13.91 46.68 27.83
CA LYS A 8 -12.87 46.55 26.79
C LYS A 8 -12.87 45.12 26.23
N PRO A 9 -12.73 44.94 24.90
CA PRO A 9 -12.62 43.61 24.31
C PRO A 9 -11.36 42.91 24.85
N ARG A 10 -11.51 41.66 25.32
CA ARG A 10 -10.43 40.82 25.86
C ARG A 10 -9.59 40.10 24.81
N LEU A 11 -9.87 40.33 23.53
CA LEU A 11 -9.14 39.70 22.43
C LEU A 11 -7.79 40.40 22.26
N ALA A 12 -6.71 39.68 22.55
CA ALA A 12 -5.36 40.12 22.20
C ALA A 12 -5.22 40.14 20.68
N THR A 13 -4.73 41.25 20.13
CA THR A 13 -4.39 41.34 18.71
C THR A 13 -3.19 40.46 18.43
N LEU A 14 -3.35 39.49 17.52
CA LEU A 14 -2.24 38.68 17.03
C LEU A 14 -1.20 39.58 16.31
N PRO A 15 0.09 39.25 16.37
CA PRO A 15 1.11 40.01 15.64
C PRO A 15 0.88 39.93 14.12
N ASP A 16 1.22 41.01 13.42
CA ASP A 16 1.03 41.13 11.95
C ASP A 16 1.76 40.05 11.14
N ARG A 17 2.79 39.42 11.73
CA ARG A 17 3.49 38.29 11.13
C ARG A 17 3.76 37.21 12.17
N ILE A 18 3.20 36.03 11.91
CA ILE A 18 3.58 34.80 12.60
C ILE A 18 4.99 34.45 12.13
N PRO A 19 5.97 34.26 13.02
CA PRO A 19 7.31 33.86 12.62
C PRO A 19 7.25 32.50 11.92
N THR A 20 7.83 32.43 10.72
CA THR A 20 7.94 31.16 10.01
C THR A 20 8.84 30.23 10.82
N LEU A 21 8.33 29.05 11.20
CA LEU A 21 9.17 28.02 11.80
C LEU A 21 10.30 27.71 10.82
N GLN A 22 11.54 27.90 11.26
CA GLN A 22 12.71 27.47 10.50
C GLN A 22 12.75 25.93 10.52
N VAL A 23 12.18 25.32 9.49
CA VAL A 23 12.24 23.86 9.33
C VAL A 23 13.59 23.51 8.71
N PRO A 24 14.39 22.62 9.32
CA PRO A 24 15.64 22.17 8.71
C PRO A 24 15.36 21.57 7.32
N ARG A 25 16.25 21.84 6.36
CA ARG A 25 16.14 21.24 5.03
C ARG A 25 16.19 19.72 5.18
N ALA A 26 15.20 19.02 4.63
CA ALA A 26 15.23 17.57 4.56
C ALA A 26 16.54 17.12 3.89
N ASN A 27 17.21 16.15 4.49
CA ASN A 27 18.41 15.58 3.92
C ASN A 27 18.12 15.00 2.53
N ARG A 28 19.04 15.18 1.58
CA ARG A 28 18.89 14.64 0.21
C ARG A 28 18.78 13.12 0.17
N THR A 29 19.22 12.45 1.23
CA THR A 29 19.22 10.99 1.39
C THR A 29 17.93 10.44 2.00
N GLY A 30 17.00 11.31 2.45
CA GLY A 30 15.87 10.89 3.29
C GLY A 30 16.32 10.52 4.72
N ARG A 31 15.36 10.44 5.65
CA ARG A 31 15.58 9.92 7.02
C ARG A 31 16.38 8.62 6.93
N ASP A 32 17.59 8.65 7.46
CA ASP A 32 18.62 7.61 7.55
C ASP A 32 18.43 6.38 6.65
N ALA A 33 19.28 6.25 5.62
CA ALA A 33 19.27 5.08 4.75
C ALA A 33 19.41 3.80 5.59
N ASP A 34 18.47 2.85 5.43
CA ASP A 34 18.49 1.57 6.14
C ASP A 34 19.84 0.88 5.93
N PRO A 35 20.65 0.69 7.00
CA PRO A 35 22.02 0.18 6.88
C PRO A 35 22.05 -1.29 6.40
N ARG A 36 20.93 -2.01 6.46
CA ARG A 36 20.82 -3.40 6.00
C ARG A 36 20.69 -3.50 4.48
N ARG A 37 20.47 -2.40 3.78
CA ARG A 37 20.20 -2.40 2.35
C ARG A 37 21.49 -2.55 1.54
N ALA A 38 21.54 -3.53 0.64
CA ALA A 38 22.69 -3.74 -0.24
C ALA A 38 22.87 -2.61 -1.28
N LEU A 39 21.75 -2.02 -1.75
CA LEU A 39 21.74 -0.91 -2.70
C LEU A 39 20.94 0.27 -2.14
N PRO A 40 21.54 1.44 -1.85
CA PRO A 40 20.79 2.60 -1.38
C PRO A 40 19.65 2.98 -2.34
N LEU A 41 18.50 3.38 -1.81
CA LEU A 41 17.31 3.69 -2.62
C LEU A 41 17.51 4.87 -3.59
N ASN A 42 18.43 5.78 -3.26
CA ASN A 42 18.80 6.90 -4.10
C ASN A 42 19.94 6.58 -5.10
N SER A 43 20.47 5.36 -5.08
CA SER A 43 21.55 4.96 -5.99
C SER A 43 21.04 4.75 -7.42
N SER A 44 21.90 5.03 -8.40
CA SER A 44 21.60 4.77 -9.82
C SER A 44 21.41 3.28 -10.11
N ALA A 45 22.09 2.40 -9.37
CA ALA A 45 21.93 0.95 -9.46
C ALA A 45 20.50 0.53 -9.08
N TRP A 46 19.99 1.02 -7.95
CA TRP A 46 18.60 0.76 -7.55
C TRP A 46 17.59 1.35 -8.53
N GLN A 47 17.82 2.58 -9.01
CA GLN A 47 16.92 3.21 -9.98
C GLN A 47 16.80 2.40 -11.28
N ARG A 48 17.91 1.85 -11.80
CA ARG A 48 17.92 0.99 -12.99
C ARG A 48 17.21 -0.33 -12.74
N LEU A 49 17.49 -0.99 -11.62
CA LEU A 49 16.83 -2.24 -11.23
C LEU A 49 15.32 -2.05 -11.05
N ARG A 50 14.92 -0.98 -10.38
CA ARG A 50 13.50 -0.62 -10.23
C ARG A 50 12.84 -0.40 -11.58
N ALA A 51 13.50 0.31 -12.50
CA ALA A 51 12.97 0.54 -13.84
C ALA A 51 12.83 -0.76 -14.65
N SER A 52 13.78 -1.70 -14.56
CA SER A 52 13.67 -2.98 -15.28
C SER A 52 12.52 -3.84 -14.75
N VAL A 53 12.34 -3.91 -13.42
CA VAL A 53 11.23 -4.65 -12.81
C VAL A 53 9.88 -4.07 -13.23
N LEU A 54 9.70 -2.74 -13.12
CA LEU A 54 8.44 -2.08 -13.50
C LEU A 54 8.17 -2.13 -15.01
N SER A 55 9.20 -2.15 -15.84
CA SER A 55 9.04 -2.31 -17.29
C SER A 55 8.64 -3.73 -17.67
N ALA A 56 9.18 -4.75 -16.98
CA ALA A 56 8.85 -6.14 -17.24
C ALA A 56 7.44 -6.50 -16.76
N GLU A 57 7.02 -5.92 -15.63
CA GLU A 57 5.72 -6.20 -15.04
C GLU A 57 5.09 -4.89 -14.53
N PRO A 58 4.30 -4.21 -15.39
CA PRO A 58 3.78 -2.87 -15.11
C PRO A 58 2.56 -2.86 -14.18
N LEU A 59 2.03 -4.03 -13.81
CA LEU A 59 0.85 -4.17 -12.96
C LEU A 59 1.24 -4.60 -11.54
N CYS A 60 0.45 -4.15 -10.56
CA CYS A 60 0.61 -4.55 -9.16
C CYS A 60 0.25 -6.03 -8.99
N ARG A 61 1.21 -6.85 -8.56
CA ARG A 61 1.02 -8.30 -8.36
C ARG A 61 -0.12 -8.64 -7.42
N ASP A 62 -0.26 -7.89 -6.32
CA ASP A 62 -1.31 -8.14 -5.33
C ASP A 62 -2.71 -7.76 -5.86
N CYS A 63 -2.80 -6.68 -6.64
CA CYS A 63 -4.04 -6.31 -7.32
C CYS A 63 -4.40 -7.34 -8.39
N THR A 64 -3.44 -7.78 -9.20
CA THR A 64 -3.66 -8.80 -10.23
C THR A 64 -4.15 -10.12 -9.63
N ARG A 65 -3.61 -10.56 -8.49
CA ARG A 65 -4.11 -11.74 -7.76
C ARG A 65 -5.59 -11.62 -7.35
N ARG A 66 -6.06 -10.39 -7.13
CA ARG A 66 -7.46 -10.08 -6.79
C ARG A 66 -8.33 -9.80 -8.02
N GLY A 67 -7.83 -10.03 -9.24
CA GLY A 67 -8.54 -9.72 -10.49
C GLY A 67 -8.61 -8.23 -10.83
N LEU A 68 -7.80 -7.38 -10.17
CA LEU A 68 -7.77 -5.93 -10.40
C LEU A 68 -6.61 -5.55 -11.32
N THR A 69 -6.86 -4.60 -12.24
CA THR A 69 -5.84 -4.04 -13.11
C THR A 69 -5.39 -2.68 -12.58
N VAL A 70 -4.31 -2.67 -11.80
CA VAL A 70 -3.75 -1.45 -11.18
C VAL A 70 -2.28 -1.35 -11.52
N ALA A 71 -1.83 -0.17 -11.94
CA ALA A 71 -0.42 0.06 -12.25
C ALA A 71 0.47 -0.07 -11.01
N ALA A 72 1.63 -0.70 -11.17
CA ALA A 72 2.66 -0.75 -10.15
C ALA A 72 3.43 0.57 -10.12
N THR A 73 3.64 1.09 -8.91
CA THR A 73 4.39 2.32 -8.65
C THR A 73 5.65 2.07 -7.85
N ASP A 74 5.69 0.98 -7.09
CA ASP A 74 6.74 0.66 -6.14
C ASP A 74 7.27 -0.75 -6.38
N VAL A 75 8.52 -0.98 -5.99
CA VAL A 75 9.17 -2.30 -6.06
C VAL A 75 9.59 -2.68 -4.66
N ASP A 76 9.20 -3.89 -4.26
CA ASP A 76 9.28 -4.37 -2.90
C ASP A 76 10.00 -5.72 -2.82
N HIS A 77 10.63 -5.98 -1.68
CA HIS A 77 11.29 -7.24 -1.35
C HIS A 77 10.26 -8.22 -0.77
N ARG A 78 9.97 -9.33 -1.48
CA ARG A 78 8.99 -10.34 -1.06
C ARG A 78 9.31 -10.96 0.30
N ASP A 79 10.59 -11.25 0.53
CA ASP A 79 11.10 -11.84 1.77
C ASP A 79 11.32 -10.82 2.91
N GLY A 80 11.09 -9.53 2.64
CA GLY A 80 11.35 -8.44 3.59
C GLY A 80 12.84 -8.17 3.85
N ASN A 81 13.76 -8.84 3.15
CA ASN A 81 15.19 -8.64 3.29
C ASN A 81 15.68 -7.54 2.33
N PRO A 82 16.04 -6.34 2.83
CA PRO A 82 16.47 -5.22 1.98
C PRO A 82 17.82 -5.44 1.29
N ALA A 83 18.57 -6.50 1.64
CA ALA A 83 19.81 -6.88 0.96
C ALA A 83 19.58 -7.77 -0.28
N ASN A 84 18.45 -8.46 -0.36
CA ASN A 84 18.19 -9.47 -1.41
C ASN A 84 17.57 -8.84 -2.66
N ASN A 85 18.40 -8.37 -3.58
CA ASN A 85 17.95 -7.71 -4.81
C ASN A 85 17.74 -8.69 -5.99
N ASP A 86 17.58 -9.98 -5.72
CA ASP A 86 17.30 -10.97 -6.77
C ASP A 86 15.95 -10.66 -7.45
N LEU A 87 15.91 -10.73 -8.78
CA LEU A 87 14.71 -10.39 -9.56
C LEU A 87 13.48 -11.23 -9.17
N VAL A 88 13.69 -12.46 -8.73
CA VAL A 88 12.62 -13.35 -8.25
C VAL A 88 12.06 -12.91 -6.89
N ASN A 89 12.89 -12.26 -6.06
CA ASN A 89 12.49 -11.71 -4.77
C ASN A 89 11.81 -10.35 -4.90
N LEU A 90 12.10 -9.60 -5.97
CA LEU A 90 11.46 -8.31 -6.21
C LEU A 90 10.03 -8.49 -6.73
N GLN A 91 9.11 -7.69 -6.20
CA GLN A 91 7.73 -7.62 -6.67
C GLN A 91 7.27 -6.19 -6.95
N PRO A 92 6.63 -5.94 -8.11
CA PRO A 92 5.99 -4.67 -8.41
C PRO A 92 4.63 -4.58 -7.68
N LEU A 93 4.42 -3.48 -6.96
CA LEU A 93 3.20 -3.19 -6.21
C LEU A 93 2.72 -1.77 -6.48
N CYS A 94 1.42 -1.52 -6.32
CA CYS A 94 0.90 -0.16 -6.20
C CYS A 94 1.20 0.39 -4.80
N HIS A 95 1.19 1.72 -4.68
CA HIS A 95 1.51 2.41 -3.42
C HIS A 95 0.68 1.92 -2.22
N GLU A 96 -0.61 1.66 -2.44
CA GLU A 96 -1.52 1.19 -1.39
C GLU A 96 -1.14 -0.22 -0.90
N CYS A 97 -0.91 -1.16 -1.82
CA CYS A 97 -0.50 -2.52 -1.46
C CYS A 97 0.88 -2.53 -0.80
N HIS A 98 1.81 -1.72 -1.30
CA HIS A 98 3.13 -1.54 -0.70
C HIS A 98 3.04 -1.04 0.74
N SER A 99 2.31 0.07 0.96
CA SER A 99 2.10 0.67 2.29
C SER A 99 1.46 -0.33 3.26
N ARG A 100 0.47 -1.11 2.79
CA ARG A 100 -0.17 -2.15 3.58
C ARG A 100 0.82 -3.26 3.98
N LYS A 101 1.64 -3.75 3.05
CA LYS A 101 2.68 -4.75 3.36
C LYS A 101 3.66 -4.21 4.40
N THR A 102 4.21 -3.01 4.17
CA THR A 102 5.14 -2.37 5.11
C THR A 102 4.51 -2.23 6.50
N ALA A 103 3.24 -1.81 6.59
CA ALA A 103 2.54 -1.73 7.87
C ALA A 103 2.44 -3.10 8.57
N ALA A 104 2.11 -4.16 7.83
CA ALA A 104 2.05 -5.53 8.36
C ALA A 104 3.42 -6.02 8.86
N GLU A 105 4.49 -5.78 8.10
CA GLU A 105 5.87 -6.15 8.47
C GLU A 105 6.37 -5.39 9.72
N HIS A 106 5.89 -4.16 9.93
CA HIS A 106 6.12 -3.40 11.16
C HIS A 106 5.16 -3.80 12.31
N GLY A 107 4.48 -4.94 12.21
CA GLY A 107 3.63 -5.49 13.26
C GLY A 107 2.28 -4.79 13.43
N LYS A 108 1.87 -3.93 12.48
CA LYS A 108 0.55 -3.31 12.53
C LYS A 108 -0.51 -4.28 12.02
N ARG A 109 -1.68 -4.26 12.66
CA ARG A 109 -2.86 -4.95 12.15
C ARG A 109 -3.37 -4.21 10.90
N VAL A 110 -3.33 -4.87 9.76
CA VAL A 110 -3.81 -4.31 8.48
C VAL A 110 -5.13 -4.95 8.08
N ALA A 111 -6.07 -4.13 7.61
CA ALA A 111 -7.33 -4.61 7.08
C ALA A 111 -7.14 -5.02 5.61
N TRP A 112 -7.44 -6.27 5.29
CA TRP A 112 -7.40 -6.79 3.91
C TRP A 112 -8.71 -6.58 3.15
N GLY A 113 -9.82 -6.40 3.87
CA GLY A 113 -11.18 -6.34 3.31
C GLY A 113 -11.77 -7.72 3.03
N CYS A 114 -12.92 -7.74 2.37
CA CYS A 114 -13.60 -8.93 1.88
C CYS A 114 -13.77 -8.87 0.36
N ASP A 115 -13.98 -10.02 -0.30
CA ASP A 115 -14.41 -10.10 -1.69
C ASP A 115 -15.94 -9.88 -1.84
N ALA A 116 -16.45 -10.08 -3.06
CA ALA A 116 -17.86 -9.88 -3.40
C ALA A 116 -18.81 -10.84 -2.65
N ASP A 117 -18.32 -12.03 -2.28
CA ASP A 117 -19.05 -13.04 -1.54
C ASP A 117 -18.94 -12.82 -0.01
N GLY A 118 -18.22 -11.77 0.40
CA GLY A 118 -17.99 -11.42 1.80
C GLY A 118 -16.82 -12.17 2.44
N ILE A 119 -16.08 -13.00 1.69
CA ILE A 119 -14.94 -13.77 2.21
C ILE A 119 -13.74 -12.83 2.43
N PRO A 120 -13.10 -12.86 3.62
CA PRO A 120 -11.92 -12.08 3.92
C PRO A 120 -10.79 -12.33 2.91
N LEU A 121 -10.11 -11.25 2.51
CA LEU A 121 -9.00 -11.31 1.56
C LEU A 121 -7.66 -11.71 2.19
N ASP A 122 -7.58 -11.73 3.52
CA ASP A 122 -6.38 -12.15 4.26
C ASP A 122 -6.18 -13.68 4.13
N PRO A 123 -5.07 -14.15 3.51
CA PRO A 123 -4.77 -15.58 3.38
C PRO A 123 -4.75 -16.34 4.71
N ALA A 124 -4.37 -15.68 5.80
CA ALA A 124 -4.31 -16.29 7.13
C ALA A 124 -5.65 -16.26 7.87
N HIS A 125 -6.71 -15.68 7.28
CA HIS A 125 -8.00 -15.60 7.94
C HIS A 125 -8.67 -16.99 8.03
N PRO A 126 -9.13 -17.44 9.21
CA PRO A 126 -9.71 -18.78 9.39
C PRO A 126 -10.86 -19.08 8.42
N TRP A 127 -11.74 -18.09 8.21
CA TRP A 127 -12.88 -18.25 7.30
C TRP A 127 -12.50 -18.28 5.81
N ARG A 128 -11.27 -17.86 5.46
CA ARG A 128 -10.71 -17.98 4.11
C ARG A 128 -10.07 -19.35 3.87
N GLN A 129 -9.42 -19.92 4.88
CA GLN A 129 -8.81 -21.25 4.78
C GLN A 129 -9.85 -22.37 4.62
N ALA A 130 -11.05 -22.16 5.19
CA ALA A 130 -12.16 -23.09 5.07
C ALA A 130 -12.69 -23.21 3.62
N VAL A 131 -12.81 -22.10 2.88
CA VAL A 131 -13.35 -22.13 1.49
C VAL A 131 -12.42 -22.83 0.48
N ASP A 132 -11.10 -22.75 0.68
CA ASP A 132 -10.13 -23.46 -0.17
C ASP A 132 -10.14 -24.98 0.10
N SER A 133 -10.53 -25.39 1.32
CA SER A 133 -10.66 -26.79 1.74
C SER A 133 -12.00 -27.41 1.37
N GLU A 134 -13.04 -26.59 1.21
CA GLU A 134 -14.43 -26.97 0.95
C GLU A 134 -14.85 -26.73 -0.52
N LYS A 135 -13.93 -26.86 -1.50
CA LYS A 135 -14.37 -27.13 -2.88
C LYS A 135 -15.05 -28.50 -2.91
N SER A 136 -16.28 -28.51 -2.44
CA SER A 136 -17.21 -29.62 -2.51
C SER A 136 -17.37 -29.99 -3.99
N PRO A 137 -17.31 -31.27 -4.36
CA PRO A 137 -17.46 -31.74 -5.74
C PRO A 137 -18.84 -31.46 -6.37
N ALA A 138 -19.73 -30.75 -5.67
CA ALA A 138 -21.12 -30.54 -6.07
C ALA A 138 -21.30 -29.43 -7.14
N THR A 139 -20.33 -28.55 -7.37
CA THR A 139 -20.47 -27.45 -8.35
C THR A 139 -19.98 -27.81 -9.76
N GLU A 140 -19.60 -29.06 -10.03
CA GLU A 140 -19.34 -29.56 -11.41
C GLU A 140 -20.61 -30.01 -12.16
N ALA A 141 -21.79 -29.61 -11.69
CA ALA A 141 -23.05 -29.89 -12.40
C ALA A 141 -23.54 -28.64 -13.15
N GLY A 142 -23.24 -28.60 -14.45
CA GLY A 142 -24.15 -27.97 -15.43
C GLY A 142 -23.66 -26.69 -16.10
N GLN A 143 -22.88 -26.85 -17.16
CA GLN A 143 -23.08 -26.01 -18.35
C GLN A 143 -22.61 -26.74 -19.62
N THR A 144 -23.54 -27.47 -20.25
CA THR A 144 -23.49 -27.70 -21.70
C THR A 144 -24.84 -27.26 -22.27
N ASP A 145 -24.91 -25.98 -22.62
CA ASP A 145 -26.03 -25.43 -23.38
C ASP A 145 -26.02 -26.03 -24.79
N ARG A 146 -26.74 -27.14 -24.96
CA ARG A 146 -27.05 -27.73 -26.28
C ARG A 146 -28.42 -27.23 -26.72
N PHE A 147 -28.46 -26.07 -27.36
CA PHE A 147 -29.64 -25.63 -28.10
C PHE A 147 -29.85 -26.52 -29.34
N PRO A 148 -31.05 -27.10 -29.57
CA PRO A 148 -31.36 -27.71 -30.84
C PRO A 148 -31.74 -26.63 -31.85
N SER A 149 -31.05 -26.61 -33.00
CA SER A 149 -31.49 -25.86 -34.18
C SER A 149 -32.79 -26.46 -34.73
N LEU A 150 -33.67 -25.56 -35.18
CA LEU A 150 -34.94 -25.83 -35.86
C LEU A 150 -34.79 -26.75 -37.08
#